data_AF-K1MRI6-F1
#
_entry.id   AF-K1MRI6-F1
#
_cell.length_a   1.000
_cell.length_b   1.000
_cell.length_c   1.000
_cell.angle_alpha   90.00
_cell.angle_beta   90.00
_cell.angle_gamma   90.00
#
_symmetry.space_group_name_H-M   'P 1'
#
loop_
_entity.id
_entity.type
_entity.pdbx_description
1 polymer ?
#
loop_
_entity_poly.entity_id
_entity_poly.type
_entity_poly.pdbx_seq_one_letter_code
_entity_poly.pdbx_strand_id
1 'polypeptide(L)' 'MSLYSVIKDIAKEKHKSIYQIEHDLKMSNGMISKWDRSMPRADSLQDVADYLGVTTQFLFKLAREDKEEK' A
#
# COMPACT_ATOMS: atom_id res chain seq x y z
N MET A 1 -11.36 3.61 4.71
CA MET A 1 -10.02 3.81 4.14
C MET A 1 -9.89 3.10 2.80
N SER A 2 -8.95 3.54 1.97
CA SER A 2 -8.57 2.88 0.73
C SER A 2 -7.21 2.19 0.89
N LEU A 3 -6.83 1.32 -0.06
CA LEU A 3 -5.55 0.60 0.02
C LEU A 3 -4.35 1.56 -0.02
N TYR A 4 -4.44 2.65 -0.79
CA TYR A 4 -3.43 3.70 -0.79
C TYR A 4 -3.31 4.39 0.58
N SER A 5 -4.43 4.72 1.23
CA SER A 5 -4.40 5.36 2.56
C SER A 5 -3.66 4.50 3.56
N VAL A 6 -3.99 3.20 3.63
CA VAL A 6 -3.33 2.24 4.53
C VAL A 6 -1.82 2.18 4.27
N ILE A 7 -1.42 2.03 3.00
CA ILE A 7 -0.01 1.99 2.61
C ILE A 7 0.70 3.29 2.98
N LYS A 8 0.04 4.43 2.77
CA LYS A 8 0.58 5.75 3.10
C LYS A 8 0.78 5.95 4.60
N ASP A 9 -0.14 5.47 5.42
CA ASP A 9 -0.05 5.58 6.87
C ASP A 9 1.09 4.70 7.41
N ILE A 10 1.19 3.44 6.96
CA ILE A 10 2.29 2.54 7.32
C ILE A 10 3.65 3.08 6.82
N ALA A 11 3.69 3.63 5.61
CA ALA A 11 4.89 4.26 5.08
C ALA A 11 5.33 5.45 5.95
N LYS A 12 4.37 6.28 6.40
CA LYS A 12 4.63 7.43 7.28
C LYS A 12 5.17 6.99 8.64
N GLU A 13 4.62 5.93 9.24
CA GLU A 13 5.14 5.33 10.48
C GLU A 13 6.58 4.84 10.33
N LYS A 14 6.95 4.39 9.13
CA LYS A 14 8.31 3.93 8.79
C LYS A 14 9.22 5.03 8.27
N HIS A 15 8.80 6.29 8.33
CA HIS A 15 9.54 7.45 7.81
C HIS A 15 9.89 7.33 6.32
N LYS A 16 9.03 6.68 5.53
CA LYS A 16 9.16 6.51 4.08
C LYS A 16 8.08 7.29 3.35
N SER A 17 8.41 7.80 2.17
CA SER A 17 7.41 8.38 1.26
C SER A 17 6.96 7.36 0.22
N ILE A 18 5.74 7.51 -0.30
CA ILE A 18 5.24 6.66 -1.40
C ILE A 18 6.17 6.73 -2.61
N TYR A 19 6.69 7.92 -2.91
CA TYR A 19 7.66 8.11 -3.99
C TYR A 19 8.94 7.28 -3.76
N GLN A 20 9.47 7.24 -2.54
CA GLN A 20 10.64 6.42 -2.21
C GLN A 20 10.35 4.93 -2.41
N ILE A 21 9.19 4.45 -1.97
CA ILE A 21 8.78 3.05 -2.13
C ILE A 21 8.69 2.71 -3.61
N GLU A 22 8.01 3.54 -4.41
CA GLU A 22 7.89 3.33 -5.85
C GLU A 22 9.26 3.36 -6.54
N HIS A 23 10.15 4.26 -6.13
CA HIS A 23 11.50 4.36 -6.68
C HIS A 23 12.35 3.13 -6.35
N ASP A 24 12.38 2.71 -5.09
CA ASP A 24 13.17 1.58 -4.61
C ASP A 24 12.69 0.26 -5.24
N LEU A 25 11.37 0.12 -5.44
CA LEU A 25 10.73 -1.03 -6.08
C LEU A 25 10.70 -0.94 -7.62
N LYS A 26 11.31 0.11 -8.22
CA LYS A 26 11.34 0.36 -9.68
C LYS A 26 9.93 0.40 -10.30
N MET A 27 8.95 0.83 -9.53
CA MET A 27 7.57 1.03 -9.97
C MET A 27 7.46 2.38 -10.69
N SER A 28 6.45 2.49 -11.55
CA SER A 28 6.13 3.78 -12.17
C SER A 28 5.64 4.77 -11.10
N ASN A 29 6.06 6.03 -11.19
CA ASN A 29 5.62 7.09 -10.28
C ASN A 29 4.09 7.21 -10.29
N GLY A 30 3.47 7.23 -9.11
CA GLY A 30 2.02 7.25 -8.93
C GLY A 30 1.34 5.94 -9.31
N MET A 31 2.04 4.81 -9.26
CA MET A 31 1.45 3.48 -9.41
C MET A 31 0.64 3.11 -8.16
N ILE A 32 1.19 3.32 -6.96
CA ILE A 32 0.54 2.96 -5.69
C ILE A 32 -0.70 3.83 -5.45
N SER A 33 -0.68 5.11 -5.86
CA SER A 33 -1.85 5.99 -5.73
C SER A 33 -3.05 5.56 -6.57
N LYS A 34 -2.84 4.75 -7.62
CA LYS A 34 -3.92 4.20 -8.45
C LYS A 34 -4.60 3.00 -7.80
N TRP A 35 -4.04 2.42 -6.75
CA TRP A 35 -4.56 1.21 -6.11
C TRP A 35 -5.92 1.39 -5.43
N ASP A 36 -6.34 2.65 -5.26
CA ASP A 36 -7.69 3.00 -4.81
C ASP A 36 -8.77 2.76 -5.85
N ARG A 37 -8.39 2.83 -7.13
CA ARG A 37 -9.32 2.70 -8.27
C ARG A 37 -9.11 1.42 -9.05
N SER A 38 -7.88 0.90 -9.06
CA SER A 38 -7.51 -0.32 -9.78
C SER A 38 -6.74 -1.26 -8.87
N MET A 39 -7.21 -2.48 -8.68
CA MET A 39 -6.53 -3.47 -7.85
C MET A 39 -5.10 -3.71 -8.36
N PRO A 40 -4.08 -3.70 -7.49
CA PRO A 40 -2.73 -4.06 -7.89
C PRO A 40 -2.65 -5.50 -8.36
N ARG A 41 -1.58 -5.78 -9.10
CA ARG A 41 -1.15 -7.16 -9.31
C ARG A 41 -0.59 -7.73 -8.00
N ALA A 42 -0.76 -9.03 -7.80
CA ALA A 42 -0.38 -9.70 -6.55
C ALA A 42 1.13 -9.60 -6.26
N ASP A 43 1.97 -9.67 -7.30
CA ASP A 43 3.41 -9.46 -7.25
C ASP A 43 3.76 -8.07 -6.68
N SER A 44 3.23 -7.01 -7.29
CA SER A 44 3.48 -5.62 -6.86
C SER A 44 2.98 -5.35 -5.44
N LEU A 45 1.85 -5.94 -5.06
CA LEU A 45 1.32 -5.81 -3.71
C LEU A 45 2.23 -6.51 -2.69
N GLN A 46 2.74 -7.70 -3.03
CA GLN A 46 3.67 -8.45 -2.21
C GLN A 46 4.98 -7.68 -2.02
N ASP A 47 5.56 -7.12 -3.09
CA ASP A 47 6.77 -6.31 -3.04
C ASP A 47 6.62 -5.10 -2.09
N VAL A 48 5.49 -4.40 -2.16
CA VAL A 48 5.20 -3.27 -1.26
C VAL A 48 5.01 -3.74 0.19
N ALA A 49 4.34 -4.87 0.41
CA ALA A 49 4.16 -5.43 1.75
C ALA A 49 5.51 -5.83 2.37
N ASP A 50 6.37 -6.50 1.59
CA ASP A 50 7.71 -6.91 2.01
C ASP A 50 8.61 -5.71 2.27
N TYR A 51 8.56 -4.68 1.42
CA TYR A 51 9.28 -3.42 1.63
C TYR A 51 8.87 -2.74 2.94
N LEU A 52 7.57 -2.77 3.25
CA LEU A 52 7.03 -2.23 4.50
C LEU A 52 7.18 -3.20 5.67
N GLY A 53 7.66 -4.43 5.47
CA GLY A 53 7.77 -5.44 6.54
C GLY A 53 6.41 -5.81 7.16
N VAL A 54 5.36 -5.85 6.35
CA VAL A 54 4.00 -6.27 6.72
C VAL A 54 3.52 -7.36 5.76
N THR A 55 2.36 -7.96 6.02
CA THR A 55 1.76 -8.93 5.09
C THR A 55 0.72 -8.28 4.18
N THR A 56 0.54 -8.82 2.98
CA THR A 56 -0.52 -8.39 2.06
C THR A 56 -1.92 -8.54 2.69
N GLN A 57 -2.10 -9.58 3.51
CA GLN A 57 -3.32 -9.81 4.29
C GLN A 57 -3.59 -8.70 5.31
N PHE A 58 -2.55 -8.18 5.97
CA PHE A 58 -2.66 -7.07 6.91
C PHE A 58 -3.11 -5.79 6.20
N LEU A 59 -2.52 -5.48 5.04
CA LEU A 59 -2.93 -4.34 4.22
C LEU A 59 -4.40 -4.42 3.81
N PHE A 60 -4.86 -5.59 3.36
CA PHE A 60 -6.25 -5.81 2.99
C PHE A 60 -7.22 -5.77 4.17
N LYS A 61 -6.80 -6.30 5.32
CA LYS A 61 -7.61 -6.28 6.53
C LYS A 61 -7.91 -4.83 6.95
N LEU A 62 -6.88 -4.00 7.08
CA LEU A 62 -7.05 -2.57 7.40
C LEU A 62 -7.88 -1.82 6.35
N ALA A 63 -7.68 -2.12 5.07
CA ALA A 63 -8.46 -1.50 4.00
C ALA A 63 -9.95 -1.91 4.03
N ARG A 64 -10.29 -3.04 4.67
CA ARG A 64 -11.65 -3.58 4.80
C ARG A 64 -12.34 -3.23 6.13
N GLU A 65 -11.62 -3.23 7.25
CA GLU A 65 -12.17 -2.98 8.59
C GLU A 65 -12.87 -1.61 8.67
N ASP A 66 -12.33 -0.64 7.97
CA ASP A 66 -12.86 0.72 7.89
C ASP A 66 -14.15 0.85 7.05
N LYS A 67 -14.62 -0.25 6.42
CA LYS A 67 -15.92 -0.33 5.74
C LYS A 67 -17.01 -0.94 6.63
N GLU A 68 -16.66 -1.66 7.70
CA GLU A 68 -17.63 -2.32 8.58
C GLU A 68 -18.05 -1.44 9.77
N GLU A 69 -17.29 -0.39 10.10
CA GLU A 69 -17.66 0.60 11.13
C GLU A 69 -18.54 1.77 10.61
N LYS A 70 -19.13 1.65 9.41
CA LYS A 70 -20.08 2.64 8.87
C LYS A 70 -21.47 2.07 8.60
#